data_AF-A0A6C0IRX4-F1
#
_entry.id   AF-A0A6C0IRX4-F1
#
_cell.length_a   1.000
_cell.length_b   1.000
_cell.length_c   1.000
_cell.angle_alpha   90.00
_cell.angle_beta   90.00
_cell.angle_gamma   90.00
#
_symmetry.space_group_name_H-M   'P 1'
#
loop_
_entity.id
_entity.type
_entity.pdbx_description
1 polymer ?
#
loop_
_entity_poly.entity_id
_entity_poly.type
_entity_poly.pdbx_seq_one_letter_code
_entity_poly.pdbx_strand_id
1 'polypeptide(L)'
;MTYYLLPKTNAHVYEDIDCIFSTHAIEPYISSSLAHYLYEIKIKIEEREYDWDLYKKYTNPYEYVHGLVPNKKKSVSKYKPLSRSYFKMLEIMQTFNIRHENSPIKTFHLAEGPGGFIEAVANTRNNKDDVYIGMSLLDDKNDPNIPGWKKTENFLRHNKNVYIERGKDGTGDILSIENFIECKNKYASSMSIVTGDGGFDFSIDFNKQEMNISKLLFAQVCYALILQKRGGCFVLKIFDCFMKQSVDILHILTSFYDKVYIIKPNSSRYANSEKYIVCKGFLHSSIKTYYNFLHNAFEKMLSVAEPNCIHRFLNTPISNYFITKLEEYNAIFGQQQIENIHHTIALIDNNNTDDKIDNMVKTNIQKAIQWCNKFNVPCNAMFSSFSDNAIVK
;
A
#
# COMPACT_ATOMS: atom_id res chain seq x y z
N MET A 1 5.30 -5.54 -14.78
CA MET A 1 4.76 -5.64 -13.42
C MET A 1 5.17 -6.99 -12.88
N THR A 2 5.75 -7.00 -11.69
CA THR A 2 6.26 -8.22 -11.07
C THR A 2 5.62 -8.37 -9.69
N TYR A 3 5.20 -9.59 -9.37
CA TYR A 3 4.68 -9.96 -8.06
C TYR A 3 5.33 -11.27 -7.61
N TYR A 4 5.43 -11.45 -6.30
CA TYR A 4 6.08 -12.61 -5.68
C TYR A 4 5.14 -13.29 -4.72
N LEU A 5 4.97 -14.60 -4.87
CA LEU A 5 4.21 -15.43 -3.92
C LEU A 5 5.12 -15.78 -2.75
N LEU A 6 4.69 -15.45 -1.53
CA LEU A 6 5.41 -15.84 -0.33
C LEU A 6 5.13 -17.31 0.04
N PRO A 7 6.09 -18.01 0.66
CA PRO A 7 5.86 -19.34 1.19
C PRO A 7 4.73 -19.38 2.22
N LYS A 8 3.89 -20.41 2.15
CA LYS A 8 2.87 -20.67 3.17
C LYS A 8 3.52 -21.10 4.47
N THR A 9 2.96 -20.66 5.60
CA THR A 9 3.49 -20.92 6.94
C THR A 9 2.48 -21.72 7.77
N ASN A 10 2.86 -22.11 9.00
CA ASN A 10 1.98 -22.90 9.87
C ASN A 10 0.71 -22.10 10.21
N ALA A 11 -0.47 -22.72 10.05
CA ALA A 11 -1.77 -22.09 10.32
C ALA A 11 -1.99 -21.70 11.80
N HIS A 12 -1.17 -22.23 12.71
CA HIS A 12 -1.27 -21.98 14.16
C HIS A 12 -0.30 -20.90 14.68
N VAL A 13 0.37 -20.15 13.79
CA VAL A 13 1.25 -19.01 14.16
C VAL A 13 0.55 -17.97 15.05
N TYR A 14 -0.79 -17.93 15.04
CA TYR A 14 -1.55 -17.02 15.90
C TYR A 14 -1.30 -17.21 17.41
N GLU A 15 -0.86 -18.40 17.85
CA GLU A 15 -0.54 -18.68 19.26
C GLU A 15 0.76 -17.99 19.69
N ASP A 16 1.61 -17.66 18.71
CA ASP A 16 2.91 -17.04 18.89
C ASP A 16 2.86 -15.51 18.68
N ILE A 17 1.69 -14.94 18.35
CA ILE A 17 1.54 -13.50 18.15
C ILE A 17 1.67 -12.78 19.49
N ASP A 18 2.68 -11.92 19.59
CA ASP A 18 2.95 -11.08 20.75
C ASP A 18 3.72 -9.82 20.32
N CYS A 19 3.62 -8.72 21.07
CA CYS A 19 4.41 -7.53 20.79
C CYS A 19 5.63 -7.47 21.71
N ILE A 20 6.84 -7.58 21.14
CA ILE A 20 8.11 -7.58 21.88
C ILE A 20 8.86 -6.28 21.61
N PHE A 21 9.35 -5.65 22.68
CA PHE A 21 10.04 -4.37 22.61
C PHE A 21 11.56 -4.50 22.77
N SER A 22 12.27 -3.49 22.29
CA SER A 22 13.71 -3.31 22.51
C SER A 22 13.98 -1.89 23.03
N THR A 23 14.91 -1.78 23.97
CA THR A 23 15.50 -0.51 24.42
C THR A 23 16.68 -0.05 23.55
N HIS A 24 17.15 -0.93 22.66
CA HIS A 24 18.27 -0.68 21.76
C HIS A 24 17.77 -0.33 20.36
N ALA A 25 18.56 0.45 19.63
CA ALA A 25 18.34 0.73 18.22
C ALA A 25 18.20 -0.58 17.42
N ILE A 26 17.22 -0.61 16.52
CA ILE A 26 16.92 -1.78 15.69
C ILE A 26 17.62 -1.60 14.35
N GLU A 27 18.46 -2.57 14.01
CA GLU A 27 19.16 -2.65 12.74
C GLU A 27 18.41 -3.56 11.74
N PRO A 28 18.65 -3.40 10.43
CA PRO A 28 18.15 -4.30 9.40
C PRO A 28 18.42 -5.79 9.74
N TYR A 29 17.34 -6.57 9.85
CA TYR A 29 17.39 -8.00 10.18
C TYR A 29 17.73 -8.87 8.97
N ILE A 30 17.27 -8.48 7.77
CA ILE A 30 17.54 -9.17 6.50
C ILE A 30 18.03 -8.19 5.45
N SER A 31 18.73 -8.69 4.43
CA SER A 31 19.18 -7.88 3.28
C SER A 31 20.04 -6.65 3.68
N SER A 32 20.89 -6.77 4.70
CA SER A 32 21.59 -5.61 5.31
C SER A 32 22.41 -4.78 4.31
N SER A 33 23.10 -5.40 3.36
CA SER A 33 23.86 -4.67 2.32
C SER A 33 22.95 -3.85 1.41
N LEU A 34 21.81 -4.42 1.00
CA LEU A 34 20.84 -3.71 0.18
C LEU A 34 20.23 -2.53 0.96
N ALA A 35 19.86 -2.76 2.23
CA ALA A 35 19.34 -1.71 3.11
C ALA A 35 20.34 -0.55 3.20
N HIS A 36 21.62 -0.85 3.44
CA HIS A 36 22.69 0.13 3.50
C HIS A 36 22.78 0.98 2.22
N TYR A 37 22.93 0.36 1.05
CA TYR A 37 23.03 1.11 -0.22
C TYR A 37 21.76 1.91 -0.55
N LEU A 38 20.59 1.39 -0.18
CA LEU A 38 19.34 2.10 -0.38
C LEU A 38 19.25 3.33 0.54
N TYR A 39 19.70 3.24 1.79
CA TYR A 39 19.76 4.38 2.71
C TYR A 39 20.75 5.44 2.23
N GLU A 40 21.95 5.04 1.78
CA GLU A 40 22.95 5.97 1.24
C GLU A 40 22.44 6.72 0.01
N ILE A 41 21.79 6.03 -0.93
CA ILE A 41 21.31 6.70 -2.14
C ILE A 41 20.07 7.57 -1.89
N LYS A 42 19.25 7.25 -0.89
CA LYS A 42 18.13 8.11 -0.45
C LYS A 42 18.63 9.42 0.15
N ILE A 43 19.73 9.41 0.90
CA ILE A 43 20.35 10.65 1.42
C ILE A 43 20.76 11.58 0.27
N LYS A 44 21.28 11.04 -0.84
CA LYS A 44 21.64 11.85 -2.03
C LYS A 44 20.44 12.54 -2.70
N ILE A 45 19.21 12.08 -2.45
CA ILE A 45 17.98 12.75 -2.90
C ILE A 45 17.76 14.03 -2.10
N GLU A 46 18.02 14.00 -0.80
CA GLU A 46 17.83 15.15 0.10
C GLU A 46 18.72 16.33 -0.31
N GLU A 47 19.93 16.06 -0.81
CA GLU A 47 20.85 17.05 -1.38
C GLU A 47 20.31 17.75 -2.65
N ARG A 48 19.29 17.17 -3.31
CA ARG A 48 18.77 17.59 -4.63
C ARG A 48 17.25 17.70 -4.63
N GLU A 49 16.63 17.96 -3.49
CA GLU A 49 15.16 17.85 -3.29
C GLU A 49 14.34 18.60 -4.35
N TYR A 50 14.73 19.86 -4.65
CA TYR A 50 14.02 20.69 -5.62
C TYR A 50 14.01 20.09 -7.03
N ASP A 51 15.19 19.71 -7.54
CA ASP A 51 15.32 19.13 -8.87
C ASP A 51 14.75 17.71 -8.91
N TRP A 52 14.89 16.93 -7.85
CA TRP A 52 14.30 15.61 -7.73
C TRP A 52 12.80 15.62 -8.01
N ASP A 53 12.08 16.61 -7.49
CA ASP A 53 10.63 16.74 -7.67
C ASP A 53 10.19 17.04 -9.10
N LEU A 54 11.08 17.66 -9.89
CA LEU A 54 10.92 17.88 -11.31
C LEU A 54 11.27 16.60 -12.10
N TYR A 55 12.46 16.05 -11.86
CA TYR A 55 13.05 15.01 -12.70
C TYR A 55 12.50 13.60 -12.45
N LYS A 56 12.03 13.28 -11.23
CA LYS A 56 11.40 11.99 -10.91
C LYS A 56 10.17 11.67 -11.77
N LYS A 57 9.54 12.70 -12.35
CA LYS A 57 8.39 12.57 -13.25
C LYS A 57 8.78 12.03 -14.63
N TYR A 58 10.00 12.31 -15.08
CA TYR A 58 10.53 11.82 -16.35
C TYR A 58 11.03 10.37 -16.22
N THR A 59 11.69 10.03 -15.12
CA THR A 59 12.24 8.69 -14.90
C THR A 59 11.21 7.67 -14.40
N ASN A 60 10.02 8.11 -13.97
CA ASN A 60 8.93 7.22 -13.61
C ASN A 60 8.08 6.82 -14.86
N PRO A 61 8.12 5.55 -15.32
CA PRO A 61 7.58 5.19 -16.63
C PRO A 61 6.06 5.35 -16.80
N TYR A 62 5.31 5.39 -15.69
CA TYR A 62 3.85 5.46 -15.68
C TYR A 62 3.32 6.75 -15.03
N GLU A 63 4.18 7.76 -14.85
CA GLU A 63 3.80 9.03 -14.22
C GLU A 63 2.56 9.64 -14.90
N TYR A 64 2.52 9.61 -16.22
CA TYR A 64 1.47 10.28 -17.02
C TYR A 64 0.14 9.53 -17.09
N VAL A 65 -0.01 8.38 -16.43
CA VAL A 65 -1.34 7.79 -16.22
C VAL A 65 -2.24 8.83 -15.55
N HIS A 66 -1.74 9.50 -14.51
CA HIS A 66 -2.47 10.52 -13.75
C HIS A 66 -1.76 11.86 -13.67
N GLY A 67 -0.43 11.90 -13.81
CA GLY A 67 0.37 13.11 -13.84
C GLY A 67 0.18 13.89 -15.13
N LEU A 68 0.35 15.21 -15.06
CA LEU A 68 0.27 16.07 -16.24
C LEU A 68 1.44 15.81 -17.18
N VAL A 69 1.13 15.61 -18.46
CA VAL A 69 2.15 15.54 -19.49
C VAL A 69 2.72 16.96 -19.73
N PRO A 70 4.05 17.13 -19.77
CA PRO A 70 4.70 18.41 -20.07
C PRO A 70 4.08 19.08 -21.30
N ASN A 71 3.82 20.39 -21.22
CA ASN A 71 3.24 21.20 -22.30
C ASN A 71 1.83 20.81 -22.80
N LYS A 72 1.17 19.80 -22.22
CA LYS A 72 -0.15 19.31 -22.65
C LYS A 72 -1.29 19.61 -21.65
N LYS A 73 -0.97 20.07 -20.43
CA LYS A 73 -1.92 20.40 -19.34
C LYS A 73 -2.93 19.30 -18.97
N LYS A 74 -2.73 18.06 -19.44
CA LYS A 74 -3.60 16.90 -19.20
C LYS A 74 -2.76 15.64 -18.96
N SER A 75 -3.32 14.71 -18.18
CA SER A 75 -2.84 13.33 -18.05
C SER A 75 -3.37 12.45 -19.17
N VAL A 76 -2.78 11.27 -19.37
CA VAL A 76 -3.27 10.28 -20.34
C VAL A 76 -4.67 9.80 -19.93
N SER A 77 -4.86 9.43 -18.65
CA SER A 77 -6.20 9.11 -18.13
C SER A 77 -7.13 10.32 -18.25
N LYS A 78 -8.33 10.08 -18.77
CA LYS A 78 -9.46 11.00 -18.74
C LYS A 78 -10.18 10.97 -17.38
N TYR A 79 -10.12 9.83 -16.68
CA TYR A 79 -10.73 9.66 -15.36
C TYR A 79 -9.95 10.43 -14.30
N LYS A 80 -10.67 11.19 -13.46
CA LYS A 80 -10.11 11.99 -12.36
C LYS A 80 -10.65 11.45 -11.03
N PRO A 81 -9.92 10.52 -10.37
CA PRO A 81 -10.34 9.95 -9.10
C PRO A 81 -10.16 10.92 -7.92
N LEU A 82 -10.70 10.53 -6.76
CA LEU A 82 -10.49 11.19 -5.47
C LEU A 82 -9.01 11.31 -5.11
N SER A 83 -8.23 10.27 -5.44
CA SER A 83 -6.79 10.25 -5.24
C SER A 83 -6.09 9.32 -6.24
N ARG A 84 -4.77 9.43 -6.32
CA ARG A 84 -3.94 8.57 -7.17
C ARG A 84 -3.97 7.09 -6.76
N SER A 85 -4.36 6.79 -5.52
CA SER A 85 -4.42 5.40 -5.03
C SER A 85 -5.49 4.58 -5.74
N TYR A 86 -6.50 5.23 -6.36
CA TYR A 86 -7.47 4.60 -7.27
C TYR A 86 -6.79 3.73 -8.34
N PHE A 87 -5.78 4.26 -9.04
CA PHE A 87 -5.12 3.53 -10.13
C PHE A 87 -4.34 2.33 -9.61
N LYS A 88 -3.77 2.41 -8.40
CA LYS A 88 -3.06 1.31 -7.76
C LYS A 88 -4.01 0.18 -7.41
N MET A 89 -5.15 0.51 -6.79
CA MET A 89 -6.16 -0.48 -6.44
C MET A 89 -6.77 -1.14 -7.67
N LEU A 90 -7.12 -0.35 -8.70
CA LEU A 90 -7.64 -0.88 -9.96
C LEU A 90 -6.68 -1.90 -10.58
N GLU A 91 -5.39 -1.55 -10.62
CA GLU A 91 -4.33 -2.40 -11.14
C GLU A 91 -4.18 -3.69 -10.32
N ILE A 92 -4.19 -3.60 -8.98
CA ILE A 92 -4.13 -4.76 -8.08
C ILE A 92 -5.34 -5.67 -8.26
N MET A 93 -6.56 -5.10 -8.26
CA MET A 93 -7.80 -5.87 -8.39
C MET A 93 -7.84 -6.66 -9.69
N GLN A 94 -7.48 -6.04 -10.81
CA GLN A 94 -7.50 -6.71 -12.11
C GLN A 94 -6.37 -7.74 -12.23
N THR A 95 -5.18 -7.43 -11.71
CA THR A 95 -4.02 -8.35 -11.75
C THR A 95 -4.29 -9.65 -10.99
N PHE A 96 -4.88 -9.54 -9.80
CA PHE A 96 -5.14 -10.70 -8.95
C PHE A 96 -6.57 -11.26 -9.09
N ASN A 97 -7.35 -10.71 -10.02
CA ASN A 97 -8.78 -11.02 -10.18
C ASN A 97 -9.54 -10.97 -8.85
N ILE A 98 -9.37 -9.87 -8.11
CA ILE A 98 -10.12 -9.57 -6.87
C ILE A 98 -11.50 -9.05 -7.29
N ARG A 99 -12.28 -9.95 -7.87
CA ARG A 99 -13.67 -9.74 -8.24
C ARG A 99 -14.43 -10.93 -7.68
N HIS A 100 -14.99 -10.75 -6.50
CA HIS A 100 -15.88 -11.76 -5.93
C HIS A 100 -17.16 -11.84 -6.78
N GLU A 101 -17.85 -12.96 -6.62
CA GLU A 101 -19.16 -13.37 -7.13
C GLU A 101 -20.15 -12.25 -7.51
N ASN A 102 -21.15 -12.57 -8.34
CA ASN A 102 -22.26 -11.66 -8.66
C ASN A 102 -23.16 -11.30 -7.45
N SER A 103 -22.91 -11.90 -6.28
CA SER A 103 -23.64 -11.61 -5.04
C SER A 103 -23.17 -10.28 -4.42
N PRO A 104 -24.05 -9.58 -3.66
CA PRO A 104 -23.67 -8.40 -2.91
C PRO A 104 -22.57 -8.69 -1.88
N ILE A 105 -21.58 -7.80 -1.76
CA ILE A 105 -20.48 -7.94 -0.81
C ILE A 105 -20.42 -6.78 0.18
N LYS A 106 -19.75 -7.01 1.32
CA LYS A 106 -19.33 -5.98 2.26
C LYS A 106 -17.81 -5.81 2.19
N THR A 107 -17.32 -4.58 2.20
CA THR A 107 -15.89 -4.27 2.24
C THR A 107 -15.55 -3.26 3.32
N PHE A 108 -14.30 -3.28 3.78
CA PHE A 108 -13.81 -2.37 4.81
C PHE A 108 -12.45 -1.78 4.42
N HIS A 109 -12.29 -0.47 4.61
CA HIS A 109 -11.19 0.32 4.06
C HIS A 109 -10.52 1.14 5.19
N LEU A 110 -9.30 0.77 5.55
CA LEU A 110 -8.59 1.22 6.76
C LEU A 110 -7.56 2.30 6.45
N ALA A 111 -7.67 3.46 7.10
CA ALA A 111 -6.75 4.59 6.97
C ALA A 111 -6.57 5.09 5.52
N GLU A 112 -7.63 5.07 4.71
CA GLU A 112 -7.56 5.35 3.27
C GLU A 112 -8.18 6.69 2.86
N GLY A 113 -8.38 7.64 3.78
CA GLY A 113 -8.85 9.00 3.43
C GLY A 113 -7.97 9.60 2.30
N PRO A 114 -8.55 10.13 1.19
CA PRO A 114 -9.96 10.46 0.95
C PRO A 114 -10.81 9.36 0.28
N GLY A 115 -10.32 8.13 0.13
CA GLY A 115 -11.12 6.97 -0.34
C GLY A 115 -10.87 6.52 -1.78
N GLY A 116 -9.68 6.75 -2.34
CA GLY A 116 -9.36 6.32 -3.72
C GLY A 116 -9.47 4.81 -3.94
N PHE A 117 -9.16 4.00 -2.93
CA PHE A 117 -9.35 2.55 -2.95
C PHE A 117 -10.83 2.16 -2.93
N ILE A 118 -11.64 2.80 -2.08
CA ILE A 118 -13.11 2.64 -2.03
C ILE A 118 -13.71 2.91 -3.42
N GLU A 119 -13.33 4.03 -4.02
CA GLU A 119 -13.77 4.43 -5.36
C GLU A 119 -13.41 3.37 -6.42
N ALA A 120 -12.19 2.82 -6.37
CA ALA A 120 -11.76 1.77 -7.30
C ALA A 120 -12.55 0.48 -7.14
N VAL A 121 -12.82 0.07 -5.90
CA VAL A 121 -13.62 -1.13 -5.61
C VAL A 121 -15.06 -0.92 -6.06
N ALA A 122 -15.68 0.20 -5.70
CA ALA A 122 -17.05 0.54 -6.07
C ALA A 122 -17.24 0.62 -7.59
N ASN A 123 -16.34 1.28 -8.31
CA ASN A 123 -16.39 1.36 -9.77
C ASN A 123 -16.17 0.00 -10.44
N THR A 124 -15.26 -0.82 -9.92
CA THR A 124 -14.97 -2.14 -10.50
C THR A 124 -16.12 -3.12 -10.29
N ARG A 125 -16.77 -3.06 -9.12
CA ARG A 125 -17.92 -3.90 -8.78
C ARG A 125 -19.21 -3.43 -9.45
N ASN A 126 -19.41 -2.12 -9.53
CA ASN A 126 -20.59 -1.46 -10.08
C ASN A 126 -21.91 -2.11 -9.61
N ASN A 127 -21.97 -2.45 -8.32
CA ASN A 127 -23.14 -3.08 -7.70
C ASN A 127 -23.66 -2.18 -6.57
N LYS A 128 -24.92 -1.75 -6.70
CA LYS A 128 -25.57 -0.85 -5.73
C LYS A 128 -25.94 -1.52 -4.41
N ASP A 129 -26.00 -2.85 -4.41
CA ASP A 129 -26.32 -3.65 -3.22
C ASP A 129 -25.08 -3.99 -2.39
N ASP A 130 -23.87 -3.74 -2.93
CA ASP A 130 -22.63 -3.83 -2.15
C ASP A 130 -22.63 -2.77 -1.05
N VAL A 131 -21.91 -3.02 0.05
CA VAL A 131 -21.71 -2.08 1.16
C VAL A 131 -20.22 -1.81 1.32
N TYR A 132 -19.83 -0.54 1.22
CA TYR A 132 -18.43 -0.12 1.35
C TYR A 132 -18.27 0.70 2.64
N ILE A 133 -17.41 0.28 3.56
CA ILE A 133 -17.19 0.97 4.83
C ILE A 133 -15.76 1.51 4.88
N GLY A 134 -15.61 2.83 5.08
CA GLY A 134 -14.32 3.48 5.25
C GLY A 134 -14.13 3.94 6.69
N MET A 135 -12.95 3.69 7.26
CA MET A 135 -12.53 4.20 8.56
C MET A 135 -11.16 4.85 8.42
N SER A 136 -11.06 6.12 8.76
CA SER A 136 -9.83 6.91 8.72
C SER A 136 -9.93 8.03 9.73
N LEU A 137 -8.79 8.57 10.17
CA LEU A 137 -8.75 9.76 11.02
C LEU A 137 -9.63 10.85 10.41
N LEU A 138 -10.59 11.30 11.20
CA LEU A 138 -11.46 12.41 10.83
C LEU A 138 -10.68 13.69 11.05
N ASP A 139 -10.68 14.56 10.04
CA ASP A 139 -9.95 15.84 9.99
C ASP A 139 -9.72 16.42 11.39
N ASP A 140 -8.52 16.19 11.92
CA ASP A 140 -8.09 16.94 13.08
C ASP A 140 -7.99 18.39 12.61
N LYS A 141 -8.60 19.31 13.33
CA LYS A 141 -8.89 20.66 12.80
C LYS A 141 -7.64 21.47 12.44
N ASN A 142 -6.43 20.96 12.70
CA ASN A 142 -5.18 21.73 12.65
C ASN A 142 -4.00 21.09 11.89
N ASP A 143 -4.10 19.89 11.30
CA ASP A 143 -2.99 19.32 10.49
C ASP A 143 -3.38 19.12 9.01
N PRO A 144 -2.86 19.93 8.06
CA PRO A 144 -3.12 19.78 6.64
C PRO A 144 -2.48 18.53 6.01
N ASN A 145 -1.56 17.85 6.70
CA ASN A 145 -0.84 16.68 6.18
C ASN A 145 -1.60 15.37 6.36
N ILE A 146 -2.64 15.33 7.20
CA ILE A 146 -3.48 14.13 7.38
C ILE A 146 -4.65 14.18 6.39
N PRO A 147 -4.71 13.30 5.37
CA PRO A 147 -5.79 13.31 4.40
C PRO A 147 -7.08 12.76 5.02
N GLY A 148 -8.05 13.64 5.28
CA GLY A 148 -9.40 13.26 5.69
C GLY A 148 -10.40 13.17 4.53
N TRP A 149 -11.70 13.19 4.88
CA TRP A 149 -12.79 12.96 3.93
C TRP A 149 -13.25 14.22 3.17
N LYS A 150 -12.58 15.37 3.30
CA LYS A 150 -12.99 16.65 2.67
C LYS A 150 -13.26 16.57 1.17
N LYS A 151 -12.47 15.80 0.42
CA LYS A 151 -12.61 15.64 -1.04
C LYS A 151 -13.72 14.65 -1.45
N THR A 152 -14.36 14.01 -0.47
CA THR A 152 -15.23 12.83 -0.67
C THR A 152 -16.71 13.18 -0.72
N GLU A 153 -17.12 14.40 -0.35
CA GLU A 153 -18.54 14.76 -0.23
C GLU A 153 -19.37 14.44 -1.48
N ASN A 154 -18.87 14.82 -2.66
CA ASN A 154 -19.54 14.52 -3.92
C ASN A 154 -19.59 13.01 -4.19
N PHE A 155 -18.53 12.28 -3.86
CA PHE A 155 -18.50 10.83 -4.03
C PHE A 155 -19.52 10.13 -3.12
N LEU A 156 -19.60 10.52 -1.84
CA LEU A 156 -20.57 9.97 -0.89
C LEU A 156 -22.02 10.29 -1.28
N ARG A 157 -22.29 11.48 -1.82
CA ARG A 157 -23.64 11.85 -2.30
C ARG A 157 -24.11 10.96 -3.45
N HIS A 158 -23.21 10.58 -4.36
CA HIS A 158 -23.55 9.72 -5.50
C HIS A 158 -23.50 8.23 -5.17
N ASN A 159 -22.76 7.83 -4.13
CA ASN A 159 -22.61 6.44 -3.70
C ASN A 159 -23.18 6.25 -2.29
N LYS A 160 -24.52 6.14 -2.20
CA LYS A 160 -25.25 6.02 -0.93
C LYS A 160 -24.94 4.75 -0.13
N ASN A 161 -24.29 3.78 -0.76
CA ASN A 161 -23.84 2.53 -0.16
C ASN A 161 -22.39 2.59 0.37
N VAL A 162 -21.80 3.79 0.41
CA VAL A 162 -20.51 4.06 1.06
C VAL A 162 -20.77 4.71 2.43
N TYR A 163 -20.24 4.11 3.49
CA TYR A 163 -20.42 4.53 4.88
C TYR A 163 -19.08 4.89 5.52
N ILE A 164 -19.08 5.91 6.38
CA ILE A 164 -17.90 6.28 7.18
C ILE A 164 -18.09 5.76 8.60
N GLU A 165 -17.22 4.85 9.02
CA GLU A 165 -17.13 4.34 10.39
C GLU A 165 -16.24 5.28 11.21
N ARG A 166 -16.73 5.66 12.39
CA ARG A 166 -16.05 6.61 13.29
C ARG A 166 -15.47 5.92 14.52
N GLY A 167 -15.80 4.64 14.72
CA GLY A 167 -15.44 3.93 15.93
C GLY A 167 -16.23 4.41 17.14
N LYS A 168 -15.90 3.87 18.31
CA LYS A 168 -16.55 4.17 19.58
C LYS A 168 -16.22 5.56 20.11
N ASP A 169 -14.97 5.99 19.95
CA ASP A 169 -14.53 7.33 20.39
C ASP A 169 -14.89 8.44 19.38
N GLY A 170 -15.41 8.06 18.20
CA GLY A 170 -15.88 8.97 17.18
C GLY A 170 -14.77 9.63 16.35
N THR A 171 -13.51 9.22 16.49
CA THR A 171 -12.33 9.82 15.82
C THR A 171 -11.96 9.13 14.50
N GLY A 172 -12.35 7.87 14.33
CA GLY A 172 -11.89 7.02 13.23
C GLY A 172 -10.42 6.59 13.36
N ASP A 173 -9.79 6.78 14.51
CA ASP A 173 -8.43 6.34 14.77
C ASP A 173 -8.35 4.81 14.90
N ILE A 174 -7.58 4.18 14.03
CA ILE A 174 -7.34 2.73 14.07
C ILE A 174 -6.29 2.33 15.11
N LEU A 175 -5.60 3.29 15.73
CA LEU A 175 -4.70 3.10 16.88
C LEU A 175 -5.44 3.25 18.22
N SER A 176 -6.77 3.16 18.23
CA SER A 176 -7.60 3.13 19.43
C SER A 176 -8.09 1.71 19.72
N ILE A 177 -7.81 1.21 20.93
CA ILE A 177 -8.27 -0.11 21.39
C ILE A 177 -9.81 -0.17 21.49
N GLU A 178 -10.45 0.93 21.86
CA GLU A 178 -11.90 1.04 21.95
C GLU A 178 -12.55 0.92 20.57
N ASN A 179 -11.97 1.58 19.56
CA ASN A 179 -12.44 1.48 18.19
C ASN A 179 -12.24 0.08 17.60
N PHE A 180 -11.15 -0.59 17.97
CA PHE A 180 -10.88 -1.97 17.55
C PHE A 180 -11.93 -2.94 18.10
N ILE A 181 -12.25 -2.82 19.40
CA ILE A 181 -13.29 -3.62 20.04
C ILE A 181 -14.67 -3.36 19.43
N GLU A 182 -15.00 -2.11 19.13
CA GLU A 182 -16.27 -1.74 18.49
C GLU A 182 -16.39 -2.33 17.09
N CYS A 183 -15.34 -2.20 16.27
CA CYS A 183 -15.30 -2.79 14.94
C CYS A 183 -15.42 -4.32 14.98
N LYS A 184 -14.77 -4.97 15.96
CA LYS A 184 -14.93 -6.41 16.21
C LYS A 184 -16.38 -6.76 16.53
N ASN A 185 -17.04 -6.03 17.42
CA ASN A 185 -18.42 -6.31 17.82
C ASN A 185 -19.40 -6.16 16.64
N LYS A 186 -19.17 -5.17 15.77
CA LYS A 186 -20.09 -4.82 14.68
C LYS A 186 -19.86 -5.63 13.40
N TYR A 187 -18.62 -6.01 13.11
CA TYR A 187 -18.23 -6.46 11.76
C TYR A 187 -17.40 -7.74 11.71
N ALA A 188 -17.13 -8.40 12.84
CA ALA A 188 -16.25 -9.57 12.84
C ALA A 188 -16.65 -10.63 11.80
N SER A 189 -15.64 -11.15 11.10
CA SER A 189 -15.78 -12.24 10.11
C SER A 189 -16.81 -12.00 8.99
N SER A 190 -17.05 -10.75 8.59
CA SER A 190 -18.12 -10.40 7.63
C SER A 190 -17.63 -9.74 6.33
N MET A 191 -16.38 -9.27 6.28
CA MET A 191 -15.86 -8.48 5.16
C MET A 191 -15.25 -9.37 4.07
N SER A 192 -15.71 -9.17 2.84
CA SER A 192 -15.23 -9.91 1.67
C SER A 192 -13.88 -9.38 1.20
N ILE A 193 -13.73 -8.06 1.23
CA ILE A 193 -12.49 -7.37 0.92
C ILE A 193 -12.18 -6.43 2.09
N VAL A 194 -10.97 -6.52 2.61
CA VAL A 194 -10.41 -5.49 3.47
C VAL A 194 -9.27 -4.82 2.71
N THR A 195 -9.11 -3.52 2.84
CA THR A 195 -7.92 -2.82 2.35
C THR A 195 -7.34 -1.89 3.39
N GLY A 196 -6.03 -1.66 3.33
CA GLY A 196 -5.33 -0.65 4.11
C GLY A 196 -4.30 0.08 3.26
N ASP A 197 -4.44 1.39 3.11
CA ASP A 197 -3.53 2.28 2.38
C ASP A 197 -2.92 3.36 3.32
N GLY A 198 -2.94 3.09 4.64
CA GLY A 198 -2.45 3.99 5.67
C GLY A 198 -0.97 4.31 5.52
N GLY A 199 -0.63 5.59 5.65
CA GLY A 199 0.74 6.10 5.63
C GLY A 199 0.79 7.50 6.27
N PHE A 200 1.92 7.83 6.88
CA PHE A 200 2.21 9.20 7.34
C PHE A 200 3.06 9.94 6.29
N ASP A 201 3.12 11.27 6.36
CA ASP A 201 4.11 12.02 5.59
C ASP A 201 5.48 11.83 6.24
N PHE A 202 6.41 11.22 5.51
CA PHE A 202 7.76 10.90 5.97
C PHE A 202 8.81 11.79 5.33
N SER A 203 8.43 12.98 4.86
CA SER A 203 9.30 13.95 4.19
C SER A 203 10.58 14.33 4.96
N ILE A 204 10.67 14.01 6.26
CA ILE A 204 11.79 14.37 7.13
C ILE A 204 12.81 13.22 7.32
N ASP A 205 12.40 11.94 7.25
CA ASP A 205 13.33 10.80 7.42
C ASP A 205 12.79 9.52 6.76
N PHE A 206 13.18 9.31 5.49
CA PHE A 206 12.79 8.13 4.71
C PHE A 206 13.40 6.83 5.24
N ASN A 207 14.48 6.90 6.01
CA ASN A 207 15.21 5.73 6.50
C ASN A 207 14.55 5.15 7.76
N LYS A 208 13.87 5.98 8.57
CA LYS A 208 13.07 5.54 9.72
C LYS A 208 11.62 5.18 9.40
N GLN A 209 11.22 5.30 8.13
CA GLN A 209 9.84 5.02 7.69
C GLN A 209 9.34 3.64 8.14
N GLU A 210 10.14 2.59 8.00
CA GLU A 210 9.77 1.22 8.37
C GLU A 210 9.51 1.07 9.88
N MET A 211 10.32 1.74 10.71
CA MET A 211 10.14 1.77 12.17
C MET A 211 8.89 2.55 12.57
N ASN A 212 8.72 3.75 12.00
CA ASN A 212 7.66 4.68 12.38
C ASN A 212 6.26 4.19 11.98
N ILE A 213 6.14 3.48 10.86
CA ILE A 213 4.86 2.96 10.36
C ILE A 213 4.46 1.62 11.01
N SER A 214 5.37 0.96 11.74
CA SER A 214 5.16 -0.38 12.30
C SER A 214 3.85 -0.51 13.10
N LYS A 215 3.55 0.48 13.96
CA LYS A 215 2.28 0.54 14.72
C LYS A 215 1.06 0.55 13.80
N LEU A 216 1.07 1.41 12.77
CA LEU A 216 -0.04 1.54 11.84
C LEU A 216 -0.20 0.30 10.94
N LEU A 217 0.90 -0.31 10.51
CA LEU A 217 0.86 -1.55 9.73
C LEU A 217 0.26 -2.69 10.54
N PHE A 218 0.74 -2.92 11.75
CA PHE A 218 0.21 -4.00 12.59
C PHE A 218 -1.24 -3.74 12.99
N ALA A 219 -1.64 -2.50 13.25
CA ALA A 219 -3.05 -2.14 13.46
C ALA A 219 -3.92 -2.55 12.27
N GLN A 220 -3.54 -2.18 11.04
CA GLN A 220 -4.29 -2.57 9.83
C GLN A 220 -4.37 -4.09 9.67
N VAL A 221 -3.31 -4.83 10.02
CA VAL A 221 -3.32 -6.30 10.05
C VAL A 221 -4.32 -6.81 11.10
N CYS A 222 -4.26 -6.34 12.34
CA CYS A 222 -5.18 -6.73 13.40
C CYS A 222 -6.65 -6.51 13.00
N TYR A 223 -6.97 -5.32 12.46
CA TYR A 223 -8.30 -5.02 11.94
C TYR A 223 -8.70 -5.97 10.82
N ALA A 224 -7.83 -6.20 9.82
CA ALA A 224 -8.13 -7.13 8.75
C ALA A 224 -8.44 -8.54 9.27
N LEU A 225 -7.62 -9.07 10.18
CA LEU A 225 -7.80 -10.41 10.73
C LEU A 225 -9.09 -10.57 11.55
N ILE A 226 -9.60 -9.52 12.20
CA ILE A 226 -10.91 -9.59 12.88
C ILE A 226 -12.09 -9.41 11.92
N LEU A 227 -11.95 -8.57 10.88
CA LEU A 227 -13.02 -8.20 9.97
C LEU A 227 -13.27 -9.24 8.87
N GLN A 228 -12.21 -9.95 8.43
CA GLN A 228 -12.23 -10.76 7.22
C GLN A 228 -13.13 -12.00 7.35
N LYS A 229 -14.04 -12.19 6.38
CA LYS A 229 -14.81 -13.43 6.23
C LYS A 229 -13.94 -14.54 5.62
N ARG A 230 -14.27 -15.80 5.86
CA ARG A 230 -13.61 -16.95 5.21
C ARG A 230 -13.61 -16.82 3.69
N GLY A 231 -12.46 -17.07 3.06
CA GLY A 231 -12.27 -16.93 1.62
C GLY A 231 -12.08 -15.48 1.14
N GLY A 232 -12.14 -14.49 2.04
CA GLY A 232 -11.95 -13.08 1.71
C GLY A 232 -10.53 -12.71 1.29
N CYS A 233 -10.38 -11.49 0.76
CA CYS A 233 -9.11 -10.91 0.34
C CYS A 233 -8.74 -9.68 1.16
N PHE A 234 -7.44 -9.49 1.38
CA PHE A 234 -6.88 -8.31 2.04
C PHE A 234 -5.78 -7.68 1.18
N VAL A 235 -5.81 -6.36 1.02
CA VAL A 235 -4.74 -5.60 0.34
C VAL A 235 -4.15 -4.60 1.32
N LEU A 236 -2.85 -4.66 1.59
CA LEU A 236 -2.17 -3.80 2.55
C LEU A 236 -0.99 -3.09 1.90
N LYS A 237 -0.94 -1.77 2.00
CA LYS A 237 0.25 -0.99 1.68
C LYS A 237 1.37 -1.30 2.68
N ILE A 238 2.57 -1.52 2.15
CA ILE A 238 3.79 -1.65 2.92
C ILE A 238 4.91 -0.82 2.29
N PHE A 239 6.03 -0.70 2.99
CA PHE A 239 7.22 0.00 2.52
C PHE A 239 8.39 -0.97 2.38
N ASP A 240 9.56 -0.60 2.86
CA ASP A 240 10.68 -1.51 2.99
C ASP A 240 10.37 -2.58 4.05
N CYS A 241 11.04 -3.73 3.91
CA CYS A 241 10.87 -4.86 4.79
C CYS A 241 12.25 -5.48 5.02
N PHE A 242 13.04 -4.75 5.80
CA PHE A 242 14.34 -5.18 6.29
C PHE A 242 14.30 -5.51 7.78
N MET A 243 13.36 -4.92 8.52
CA MET A 243 13.23 -5.05 9.96
C MET A 243 12.41 -6.27 10.35
N LYS A 244 12.71 -6.81 11.54
CA LYS A 244 12.13 -8.06 12.04
C LYS A 244 10.61 -7.97 12.22
N GLN A 245 10.08 -6.84 12.68
CA GLN A 245 8.63 -6.64 12.80
C GLN A 245 7.90 -6.70 11.44
N SER A 246 8.52 -6.24 10.35
CA SER A 246 7.93 -6.33 9.00
C SER A 246 7.93 -7.77 8.49
N VAL A 247 9.00 -8.53 8.76
CA VAL A 247 9.10 -9.96 8.47
C VAL A 247 8.04 -10.74 9.25
N ASP A 248 7.84 -10.42 10.53
CA ASP A 248 6.81 -11.04 11.38
C ASP A 248 5.40 -10.77 10.83
N ILE A 249 5.09 -9.54 10.40
CA ILE A 249 3.80 -9.20 9.76
C ILE A 249 3.54 -10.08 8.53
N LEU A 250 4.53 -10.23 7.63
CA LEU A 250 4.40 -11.07 6.45
C LEU A 250 4.18 -12.54 6.82
N HIS A 251 4.92 -13.03 7.83
CA HIS A 251 4.81 -14.40 8.32
C HIS A 251 3.44 -14.70 8.95
N ILE A 252 2.90 -13.74 9.70
CA ILE A 252 1.53 -13.79 10.22
C ILE A 252 0.55 -13.89 9.05
N LEU A 253 0.63 -12.99 8.06
CA LEU A 253 -0.32 -13.00 6.93
C LEU A 253 -0.28 -14.31 6.14
N THR A 254 0.88 -14.94 5.96
CA THR A 254 0.98 -16.25 5.27
C THR A 254 0.42 -17.43 6.04
N SER A 255 0.15 -17.27 7.34
CA SER A 255 -0.55 -18.28 8.16
C SER A 255 -2.07 -18.13 8.11
N PHE A 256 -2.58 -16.93 7.85
CA PHE A 256 -4.01 -16.61 7.88
C PHE A 256 -4.70 -16.70 6.51
N TYR A 257 -3.94 -16.70 5.42
CA TYR A 257 -4.46 -16.68 4.05
C TYR A 257 -3.86 -17.80 3.20
N ASP A 258 -4.62 -18.29 2.21
CA ASP A 258 -4.16 -19.35 1.32
C ASP A 258 -2.96 -18.93 0.44
N LYS A 259 -2.99 -17.71 -0.09
CA LYS A 259 -1.92 -17.14 -0.90
C LYS A 259 -1.66 -15.70 -0.52
N VAL A 260 -0.39 -15.34 -0.36
CA VAL A 260 0.03 -13.97 -0.04
C VAL A 260 1.09 -13.55 -1.05
N TYR A 261 0.84 -12.43 -1.71
CA TYR A 261 1.73 -11.88 -2.72
C TYR A 261 2.29 -10.53 -2.29
N ILE A 262 3.52 -10.22 -2.68
CA ILE A 262 4.06 -8.85 -2.67
C ILE A 262 4.07 -8.34 -4.11
N ILE A 263 3.50 -7.16 -4.32
CA ILE A 263 3.43 -6.49 -5.63
C ILE A 263 3.85 -5.02 -5.50
N LYS A 264 4.57 -4.53 -6.51
CA LYS A 264 4.69 -3.09 -6.78
C LYS A 264 3.91 -2.75 -8.05
N PRO A 265 2.70 -2.17 -7.96
CA PRO A 265 1.92 -1.82 -9.15
C PRO A 265 2.68 -0.76 -9.97
N ASN A 266 2.54 -0.79 -11.29
CA ASN A 266 3.21 0.17 -12.17
C ASN A 266 2.78 1.62 -11.90
N SER A 267 1.57 1.82 -11.38
CA SER A 267 1.07 3.11 -10.92
C SER A 267 1.71 3.62 -9.62
N SER A 268 2.56 2.82 -8.94
CA SER A 268 3.43 3.27 -7.85
C SER A 268 4.84 3.57 -8.38
N ARG A 269 5.44 4.69 -7.94
CA ARG A 269 6.73 5.18 -8.47
C ARG A 269 7.86 4.23 -8.14
N TYR A 270 8.77 4.02 -9.09
CA TYR A 270 9.87 3.05 -8.93
C TYR A 270 10.88 3.47 -7.85
N ALA A 271 11.17 4.75 -7.71
CA ALA A 271 12.09 5.28 -6.69
C ALA A 271 11.55 5.20 -5.24
N ASN A 272 10.26 4.95 -5.01
CA ASN A 272 9.70 4.90 -3.66
C ASN A 272 9.70 3.46 -3.10
N SER A 273 9.67 3.36 -1.77
CA SER A 273 9.61 2.08 -1.08
C SER A 273 8.20 1.47 -1.05
N GLU A 274 7.18 2.18 -1.52
CA GLU A 274 5.79 1.73 -1.49
C GLU A 274 5.58 0.47 -2.33
N LYS A 275 5.02 -0.54 -1.67
CA LYS A 275 4.67 -1.87 -2.20
C LYS A 275 3.33 -2.27 -1.58
N TYR A 276 2.72 -3.35 -2.06
CA TYR A 276 1.45 -3.85 -1.54
C TYR A 276 1.52 -5.35 -1.30
N ILE A 277 0.95 -5.79 -0.18
CA ILE A 277 0.65 -7.19 0.09
C ILE A 277 -0.75 -7.47 -0.43
N VAL A 278 -0.92 -8.58 -1.13
CA VAL A 278 -2.23 -9.07 -1.58
C VAL A 278 -2.44 -10.46 -1.02
N CYS A 279 -3.30 -10.56 -0.01
CA CYS A 279 -3.70 -11.80 0.63
C CYS A 279 -5.00 -12.31 0.03
N LYS A 280 -5.06 -13.60 -0.30
CA LYS A 280 -6.23 -14.25 -0.92
C LYS A 280 -6.62 -15.50 -0.15
N GLY A 281 -7.92 -15.67 0.06
CA GLY A 281 -8.47 -16.89 0.63
C GLY A 281 -8.23 -16.99 2.12
N PHE A 282 -8.81 -16.07 2.90
CA PHE A 282 -8.73 -16.12 4.36
C PHE A 282 -9.18 -17.46 4.92
N LEU A 283 -8.38 -18.08 5.80
CA LEU A 283 -8.54 -19.48 6.18
C LEU A 283 -9.55 -19.69 7.31
N HIS A 284 -9.74 -18.70 8.17
CA HIS A 284 -10.57 -18.83 9.37
C HIS A 284 -12.03 -18.41 9.13
N SER A 285 -12.97 -19.15 9.73
CA SER A 285 -14.39 -18.83 9.70
C SER A 285 -14.86 -17.96 10.86
N SER A 286 -14.05 -17.82 11.91
CA SER A 286 -14.40 -17.12 13.14
C SER A 286 -13.13 -16.66 13.87
N ILE A 287 -13.21 -15.50 14.52
CA ILE A 287 -12.10 -14.92 15.29
C ILE A 287 -11.79 -15.64 16.61
N LYS A 288 -12.66 -16.55 17.06
CA LYS A 288 -12.64 -17.12 18.43
C LYS A 288 -11.30 -17.72 18.84
N THR A 289 -10.57 -18.36 17.93
CA THR A 289 -9.33 -19.07 18.26
C THR A 289 -8.12 -18.15 18.41
N TYR A 290 -8.12 -17.00 17.73
CA TYR A 290 -6.94 -16.12 17.67
C TYR A 290 -7.18 -14.72 18.23
N TYR A 291 -8.43 -14.34 18.51
CA TYR A 291 -8.77 -12.98 18.95
C TYR A 291 -8.01 -12.54 20.21
N ASN A 292 -7.90 -13.42 21.23
CA ASN A 292 -7.22 -13.05 22.48
C ASN A 292 -5.73 -12.75 22.25
N PHE A 293 -5.04 -13.54 21.41
CA PHE A 293 -3.65 -13.30 21.06
C PHE A 293 -3.48 -11.97 20.30
N LEU A 294 -4.32 -11.72 19.30
CA LEU A 294 -4.33 -10.45 18.57
C LEU A 294 -4.62 -9.25 19.48
N HIS A 295 -5.65 -9.36 20.33
CA HIS A 295 -6.04 -8.29 21.26
C HIS A 295 -4.90 -7.96 22.21
N ASN A 296 -4.29 -8.97 22.84
CA ASN A 296 -3.20 -8.78 23.79
C ASN A 296 -1.96 -8.15 23.11
N ALA A 297 -1.60 -8.64 21.92
CA ALA A 297 -0.49 -8.07 21.16
C ALA A 297 -0.76 -6.63 20.72
N PHE A 298 -2.01 -6.32 20.31
CA PHE A 298 -2.41 -4.99 19.92
C PHE A 298 -2.41 -4.01 21.09
N GLU A 299 -2.96 -4.41 22.25
CA GLU A 299 -2.93 -3.62 23.48
C GLU A 299 -1.50 -3.34 23.97
N LYS A 300 -0.64 -4.37 23.96
CA LYS A 300 0.80 -4.21 24.24
C LYS A 300 1.47 -3.23 23.28
N MET A 301 1.19 -3.33 21.98
CA MET A 301 1.75 -2.42 20.98
C MET A 301 1.35 -0.96 21.23
N LEU A 302 0.10 -0.72 21.65
CA LEU A 302 -0.41 0.62 21.96
C LEU A 302 0.22 1.21 23.23
N SER A 303 0.59 0.38 24.21
CA SER A 303 1.24 0.84 25.45
C SER A 303 2.74 1.15 25.30
N VAL A 304 3.33 0.96 24.12
CA VAL A 304 4.74 1.28 23.86
C VAL A 304 4.97 2.79 23.92
N ALA A 305 5.70 3.20 24.95
CA ALA A 305 6.24 4.53 25.13
C ALA A 305 7.77 4.54 24.94
N GLU A 306 8.31 5.70 24.59
CA GLU A 306 9.77 5.92 24.55
C GLU A 306 10.42 5.63 25.92
N PRO A 307 11.66 5.10 25.96
CA PRO A 307 12.57 4.85 24.83
C PRO A 307 12.36 3.50 24.13
N ASN A 308 11.30 2.76 24.44
CA ASN A 308 11.08 1.44 23.84
C ASN A 308 10.62 1.56 22.39
N CYS A 309 11.13 0.67 21.55
CA CYS A 309 10.70 0.51 20.16
C CYS A 309 10.20 -0.92 19.92
N ILE A 310 9.30 -1.09 18.94
CA ILE A 310 8.74 -2.40 18.59
C ILE A 310 9.81 -3.19 17.83
N HIS A 311 10.20 -4.34 18.38
CA HIS A 311 11.19 -5.23 17.78
C HIS A 311 10.56 -6.42 17.04
N ARG A 312 9.47 -6.99 17.57
CA ARG A 312 8.80 -8.16 16.99
C ARG A 312 7.30 -8.17 17.22
N PHE A 313 6.62 -8.92 16.35
CA PHE A 313 5.22 -9.32 16.49
C PHE A 313 5.02 -10.84 16.70
N LEU A 314 6.11 -11.60 16.79
CA LEU A 314 6.10 -13.04 17.04
C LEU A 314 7.10 -13.43 18.14
N ASN A 315 6.74 -14.39 18.99
CA ASN A 315 7.64 -14.97 20.00
C ASN A 315 8.41 -16.21 19.51
N THR A 316 8.12 -16.67 18.29
CA THR A 316 8.71 -17.87 17.67
C THR A 316 9.75 -17.50 16.58
N PRO A 317 10.79 -18.31 16.31
CA PRO A 317 11.69 -18.07 15.20
C PRO A 317 11.00 -18.27 13.84
N ILE A 318 11.43 -17.50 12.83
CA ILE A 318 10.96 -17.66 11.45
C ILE A 318 11.90 -18.61 10.70
N SER A 319 11.34 -19.51 9.88
CA SER A 319 12.12 -20.47 9.11
C SER A 319 13.06 -19.76 8.13
N ASN A 320 14.29 -20.27 7.98
CA ASN A 320 15.27 -19.76 7.02
C ASN A 320 14.74 -19.76 5.58
N TYR A 321 13.93 -20.74 5.18
CA TYR A 321 13.33 -20.77 3.84
C TYR A 321 12.46 -19.52 3.56
N PHE A 322 11.64 -19.12 4.54
CA PHE A 322 10.85 -17.90 4.45
C PHE A 322 11.73 -16.66 4.36
N ILE A 323 12.77 -16.57 5.20
CA ILE A 323 13.74 -15.47 5.19
C ILE A 323 14.45 -15.36 3.84
N THR A 324 14.97 -16.45 3.29
CA THR A 324 15.64 -16.44 1.99
C THR A 324 14.71 -15.99 0.88
N LYS A 325 13.43 -16.40 0.90
CA LYS A 325 12.44 -15.90 -0.06
C LYS A 325 12.13 -14.43 0.11
N LEU A 326 12.21 -13.92 1.33
CA LEU A 326 12.14 -12.49 1.59
C LEU A 326 13.36 -11.73 1.04
N GLU A 327 14.56 -12.27 1.19
CA GLU A 327 15.77 -11.64 0.66
C GLU A 327 15.79 -11.64 -0.88
N GLU A 328 15.28 -12.69 -1.52
CA GLU A 328 15.15 -12.76 -2.99
C GLU A 328 14.24 -11.65 -3.56
N TYR A 329 13.05 -11.41 -2.97
CA TYR A 329 12.19 -10.33 -3.50
C TYR A 329 12.76 -8.94 -3.16
N ASN A 330 13.38 -8.80 -1.98
CA ASN A 330 14.05 -7.56 -1.58
C ASN A 330 15.14 -7.19 -2.58
N ALA A 331 15.98 -8.15 -2.98
CA ALA A 331 17.01 -7.94 -4.00
C ALA A 331 16.42 -7.36 -5.29
N ILE A 332 15.27 -7.86 -5.75
CA ILE A 332 14.70 -7.44 -7.02
C ILE A 332 14.08 -6.03 -6.95
N PHE A 333 13.24 -5.75 -5.94
CA PHE A 333 12.65 -4.41 -5.84
C PHE A 333 13.65 -3.36 -5.37
N GLY A 334 14.55 -3.74 -4.46
CA GLY A 334 15.59 -2.85 -3.96
C GLY A 334 16.57 -2.44 -5.06
N GLN A 335 17.01 -3.39 -5.90
CA GLN A 335 17.84 -3.06 -7.06
C GLN A 335 17.12 -2.12 -8.03
N GLN A 336 15.86 -2.41 -8.37
CA GLN A 336 15.06 -1.52 -9.23
C GLN A 336 14.93 -0.10 -8.65
N GLN A 337 14.76 0.00 -7.33
CA GLN A 337 14.65 1.28 -6.63
C GLN A 337 15.97 2.06 -6.69
N ILE A 338 17.09 1.42 -6.36
CA ILE A 338 18.44 2.01 -6.43
C ILE A 338 18.74 2.50 -7.85
N GLU A 339 18.49 1.67 -8.87
CA GLU A 339 18.72 2.02 -10.27
C GLU A 339 17.89 3.23 -10.70
N ASN A 340 16.61 3.29 -10.30
CA ASN A 340 15.75 4.41 -10.66
C ASN A 340 16.17 5.71 -9.95
N ILE A 341 16.57 5.64 -8.68
CA ILE A 341 17.09 6.80 -7.95
C ILE A 341 18.40 7.27 -8.60
N HIS A 342 19.34 6.36 -8.82
CA HIS A 342 20.62 6.66 -9.46
C HIS A 342 20.44 7.29 -10.85
N HIS A 343 19.56 6.71 -11.68
CA HIS A 343 19.26 7.24 -13.01
C HIS A 343 18.68 8.65 -12.94
N THR A 344 17.82 8.93 -11.96
CA THR A 344 17.23 10.27 -11.77
C THR A 344 18.28 11.28 -11.32
N ILE A 345 19.15 10.93 -10.36
CA ILE A 345 20.26 11.79 -9.92
C ILE A 345 21.22 12.07 -11.09
N ALA A 346 21.60 11.04 -11.84
CA ALA A 346 22.44 11.20 -13.02
C ALA A 346 21.79 12.08 -14.10
N LEU A 347 20.46 12.11 -14.18
CA LEU A 347 19.75 12.99 -15.11
C LEU A 347 19.77 14.45 -14.62
N ILE A 348 19.65 14.68 -13.31
CA ILE A 348 19.75 16.01 -12.68
C ILE A 348 21.16 16.60 -12.86
N ASP A 349 22.19 15.81 -12.61
CA ASP A 349 23.59 16.27 -12.62
C ASP A 349 24.12 16.51 -14.07
N ASN A 350 23.36 16.15 -15.11
CA ASN A 350 23.76 16.28 -16.52
C ASN A 350 23.04 17.45 -17.23
N ASN A 351 23.79 18.46 -17.66
CA ASN A 351 23.25 19.70 -18.25
C ASN A 351 22.74 19.60 -19.70
N ASN A 352 23.03 18.53 -20.45
CA ASN A 352 22.63 18.35 -21.86
C ASN A 352 21.67 17.16 -22.02
N THR A 353 20.44 17.28 -21.51
CA THR A 353 19.50 16.15 -21.42
C THR A 353 18.16 16.38 -22.11
N ASP A 354 17.94 17.51 -22.79
CA ASP A 354 16.65 17.85 -23.41
C ASP A 354 16.14 16.76 -24.38
N ASP A 355 16.97 16.31 -25.33
CA ASP A 355 16.60 15.25 -26.26
C ASP A 355 16.28 13.92 -25.54
N LYS A 356 16.99 13.63 -24.44
CA LYS A 356 16.73 12.43 -23.63
C LYS A 356 15.39 12.56 -22.90
N ILE A 357 15.13 13.71 -22.30
CA ILE A 357 13.87 14.01 -21.62
C ILE A 357 12.70 13.89 -22.60
N ASP A 358 12.81 14.48 -23.79
CA ASP A 358 11.76 14.40 -24.82
C ASP A 358 11.47 12.96 -25.25
N ASN A 359 12.51 12.13 -25.40
CA ASN A 359 12.35 10.71 -25.70
C ASN A 359 11.73 9.92 -24.54
N MET A 360 12.09 10.23 -23.30
CA MET A 360 11.47 9.65 -22.11
C MET A 360 10.00 10.04 -22.00
N VAL A 361 9.66 11.31 -22.28
CA VAL A 361 8.27 11.79 -22.27
C VAL A 361 7.42 11.02 -23.28
N LYS A 362 7.90 10.88 -24.53
CA LYS A 362 7.21 10.09 -25.57
C LYS A 362 7.00 8.63 -25.15
N THR A 363 8.05 8.00 -24.62
CA THR A 363 8.02 6.61 -24.15
C THR A 363 7.03 6.42 -22.99
N ASN A 364 7.02 7.34 -22.03
CA ASN A 364 6.15 7.27 -20.87
C ASN A 364 4.67 7.54 -21.22
N ILE A 365 4.40 8.41 -22.21
CA ILE A 365 3.04 8.57 -22.75
C ILE A 365 2.55 7.25 -23.34
N GLN A 366 3.37 6.56 -24.14
CA GLN A 366 3.01 5.25 -24.71
C GLN A 366 2.75 4.21 -23.63
N LYS A 367 3.62 4.11 -22.62
CA LYS A 367 3.42 3.20 -21.47
C LYS A 367 2.15 3.52 -20.69
N ALA A 368 1.84 4.80 -20.49
CA ALA A 368 0.61 5.23 -19.83
C ALA A 368 -0.64 4.89 -20.64
N ILE A 369 -0.61 5.02 -21.98
CA ILE A 369 -1.70 4.60 -22.87
C ILE A 369 -1.89 3.08 -22.79
N GLN A 370 -0.80 2.31 -22.90
CA GLN A 370 -0.84 0.85 -22.77
C GLN A 370 -1.41 0.42 -21.41
N TRP A 371 -1.01 1.10 -20.33
CA TRP A 371 -1.55 0.87 -19.00
C TRP A 371 -3.06 1.16 -18.96
N CYS A 372 -3.49 2.32 -19.48
CA CYS A 372 -4.91 2.69 -19.50
C CYS A 372 -5.74 1.69 -20.30
N ASN A 373 -5.27 1.29 -21.48
CA ASN A 373 -5.93 0.28 -22.31
C ASN A 373 -6.01 -1.07 -21.60
N LYS A 374 -4.92 -1.52 -20.97
CA LYS A 374 -4.87 -2.79 -20.23
C LYS A 374 -5.90 -2.84 -19.10
N PHE A 375 -6.08 -1.73 -18.38
CA PHE A 375 -6.97 -1.66 -17.22
C PHE A 375 -8.35 -1.02 -17.51
N ASN A 376 -8.68 -0.83 -18.79
CA ASN A 376 -9.92 -0.23 -19.28
C ASN A 376 -10.21 1.18 -18.72
N VAL A 377 -9.17 2.00 -18.58
CA VAL A 377 -9.28 3.41 -18.20
C VAL A 377 -9.37 4.27 -19.48
N PRO A 378 -10.39 5.13 -19.61
CA PRO A 378 -10.53 5.98 -20.79
C PRO A 378 -9.36 6.96 -20.95
N CYS A 379 -8.79 7.05 -22.15
CA CYS A 379 -7.72 7.98 -22.49
C CYS A 379 -8.25 9.33 -23.02
N ASN A 380 -7.51 10.41 -22.79
CA ASN A 380 -7.77 11.67 -23.47
C ASN A 380 -7.42 11.55 -24.96
N ALA A 381 -8.35 11.92 -25.85
CA ALA A 381 -8.23 11.77 -27.31
C ALA A 381 -6.97 12.46 -27.90
N MET A 382 -6.45 13.50 -27.25
CA MET A 382 -5.22 14.17 -27.68
C MET A 382 -3.97 13.28 -27.65
N PHE A 383 -4.01 12.16 -26.92
CA PHE A 383 -2.90 11.20 -26.85
C PHE A 383 -3.13 9.99 -27.76
N SER A 384 -4.28 9.90 -28.45
CA SER A 384 -4.58 8.79 -29.36
C SER A 384 -3.55 8.67 -30.49
N SER A 385 -2.94 9.76 -30.96
CA SER A 385 -1.89 9.70 -31.99
C SER A 385 -0.61 8.98 -31.55
N PHE A 386 -0.43 8.70 -30.26
CA PHE A 386 0.74 7.99 -29.74
C PHE A 386 0.56 6.46 -29.71
N SER A 387 -0.65 5.94 -29.97
CA SER A 387 -0.89 4.49 -30.06
C SER A 387 -0.38 3.88 -31.36
N ASP A 388 -0.41 4.64 -32.46
CA ASP A 388 -0.25 4.09 -33.82
C ASP A 388 1.22 3.82 -34.19
N ASN A 389 2.17 4.33 -33.43
CA ASN A 389 3.60 4.07 -33.62
C ASN A 389 4.09 2.77 -32.94
N ALA A 390 3.20 1.99 -32.32
CA ALA A 390 3.56 0.77 -31.57
C ALA A 390 3.41 -0.55 -32.35
N ILE A 391 3.01 -0.52 -33.63
CA ILE A 391 2.82 -1.74 -34.46
C ILE A 391 3.92 -1.89 -35.54
N VAL A 392 4.90 -0.99 -35.60
CA VAL A 392 6.02 -1.12 -36.54
C VAL A 392 7.35 -1.07 -35.79
N LYS A 393 7.73 -2.20 -35.20
CA LYS A 393 9.08 -2.78 -35.28
C LYS A 393 9.16 -4.13 -34.58
#